data_AF-A0A4Y2SJ23-F1
#
_entry.id   AF-A0A4Y2SJ23-F1
#
_cell.length_a   1.000
_cell.length_b   1.000
_cell.length_c   1.000
_cell.angle_alpha   90.00
_cell.angle_beta   90.00
_cell.angle_gamma   90.00
#
_symmetry.space_group_name_H-M   'P 1'
#
loop_
_entity.id
_entity.type
_entity.pdbx_description
1 polymer ?
#
loop_
_entity_poly.entity_id
_entity_poly.type
_entity_poly.pdbx_seq_one_letter_code
_entity_poly.pdbx_strand_id
1 'polypeptide(L)'
;MEVFPGTQNPADLPSRGCSVETLLKKQLYEGPPWLRDSRDKWPDFELSPDENIIYAEKKKTVVSSLNKKNDEFYNNIPSYKKIIRITGWMYRFYENTKGFNKKSGELSEE
;
A
#
# COMPACT_ATOMS: atom_id res chain seq x y z
N MET A 1 3.97 -2.95 19.34
CA MET A 1 3.58 -1.93 18.35
C MET A 1 2.70 -0.96 19.10
N GLU A 2 3.23 0.20 19.46
CA GLU A 2 2.57 1.17 20.35
C GLU A 2 1.37 1.80 19.62
N VAL A 3 0.18 1.74 20.22
CA VAL A 3 -1.04 2.29 19.63
C VAL A 3 -1.19 3.71 20.14
N PHE A 4 -0.96 4.67 19.25
CA PHE A 4 -1.09 6.08 19.56
C PHE A 4 -2.58 6.48 19.62
N PRO A 5 -3.02 7.35 20.55
CA PRO A 5 -4.36 7.93 20.47
C PRO A 5 -4.53 8.62 19.10
N GLY A 6 -5.47 8.14 18.30
CA GLY A 6 -5.63 8.59 16.91
C GLY A 6 -5.93 10.08 16.73
N THR A 7 -6.32 10.77 17.80
CA THR A 7 -6.50 12.24 17.81
C THR A 7 -5.18 13.01 17.87
N GLN A 8 -4.11 12.39 18.37
CA GLN A 8 -2.77 12.99 18.50
C GLN A 8 -1.80 12.50 17.43
N ASN A 9 -2.12 11.40 16.73
CA ASN A 9 -1.34 10.93 15.59
C ASN A 9 -1.68 11.75 14.34
N PRO A 10 -0.79 12.61 13.83
CA PRO A 10 -1.06 13.29 12.57
C PRO A 10 -1.29 12.31 11.40
N ALA A 11 -0.67 11.12 11.41
CA ALA A 11 -0.86 10.11 10.37
C ALA A 11 -2.26 9.46 10.39
N ASP A 12 -3.05 9.62 11.46
CA ASP A 12 -4.45 9.16 11.51
C ASP A 12 -5.39 10.03 10.68
N LEU A 13 -5.03 11.29 10.39
CA LEU A 13 -5.85 12.19 9.59
C LEU A 13 -6.05 11.67 8.16
N PRO A 14 -5.00 11.36 7.37
CA PRO A 14 -5.20 10.81 6.03
C PRO A 14 -5.88 9.44 6.06
N SER A 15 -5.59 8.57 7.04
CA SER A 15 -6.17 7.22 7.10
C SER A 15 -7.67 7.20 7.41
N ARG A 16 -8.22 8.26 8.04
CA ARG A 16 -9.66 8.39 8.37
C ARG A 16 -10.48 9.17 7.36
N GLY A 17 -9.89 9.62 6.25
CA GLY A 17 -10.58 10.41 5.24
C GLY A 17 -10.63 11.89 5.61
N CYS A 18 -9.49 12.56 5.47
CA CYS A 18 -9.35 14.01 5.66
C CYS A 18 -9.44 14.74 4.31
N SER A 19 -10.01 15.95 4.28
CA SER A 19 -10.07 16.74 3.06
C SER A 19 -8.68 17.18 2.61
N VAL A 20 -8.48 17.34 1.29
CA VAL A 20 -7.20 17.75 0.69
C VAL A 20 -6.71 19.09 1.26
N GLU A 21 -7.62 20.03 1.47
CA GLU A 21 -7.29 21.33 2.08
C GLU A 21 -6.78 21.21 3.52
N THR A 22 -7.32 20.27 4.29
CA THR A 22 -6.89 20.03 5.67
C THR A 22 -5.56 19.31 5.71
N LEU A 23 -5.31 18.38 4.77
CA LEU A 23 -4.01 17.73 4.59
C LEU A 23 -2.91 18.75 4.25
N LEU A 24 -3.19 19.70 3.35
CA LEU A 24 -2.22 20.74 2.97
C LEU A 24 -1.91 21.71 4.12
N LYS A 25 -2.89 22.00 4.98
CA LYS A 25 -2.71 22.87 6.14
C LYS A 25 -2.00 22.20 7.32
N LYS A 26 -1.97 20.87 7.36
CA LYS A 26 -1.40 20.09 8.47
C LYS A 26 0.04 19.68 8.13
N GLN A 27 0.99 20.05 8.98
CA GLN A 27 2.38 19.61 8.88
C GLN A 27 2.53 18.18 9.43
N LEU A 28 2.06 17.20 8.67
CA LEU A 28 2.06 15.79 9.09
C LEU A 28 3.46 15.23 9.38
N TYR A 29 4.49 15.82 8.76
CA TYR A 29 5.89 15.44 8.89
C TYR A 29 6.54 15.88 10.21
N GLU A 30 5.97 16.85 10.92
CA GLU A 30 6.57 17.36 12.16
C GLU A 30 6.32 16.45 13.37
N GLY A 31 5.33 15.57 13.26
CA GLY A 31 4.87 14.78 14.36
C GLY A 31 4.20 15.62 15.46
N PRO A 32 3.69 14.97 16.49
CA PRO A 32 3.12 15.63 17.66
C PRO A 32 4.20 16.32 18.52
N PRO A 33 3.90 17.46 19.20
CA PRO A 33 4.92 18.26 19.88
C PRO A 33 5.75 17.53 20.94
N TRP A 34 5.13 16.63 21.70
CA TRP A 34 5.79 15.87 22.77
C TRP A 34 6.84 14.89 22.23
N LEU A 35 6.83 14.55 20.92
CA LEU A 35 7.85 13.69 20.32
C LEU A 35 9.23 14.37 20.30
N ARG A 36 9.25 15.70 20.28
CA ARG A 36 10.47 16.53 20.34
C ARG A 36 10.93 16.81 21.77
N ASP A 37 10.09 16.53 22.76
CA ASP A 37 10.35 16.76 24.17
C ASP A 37 11.03 15.55 24.85
N SER A 38 11.50 15.75 26.09
CA SER A 38 12.04 14.67 26.92
C SER A 38 11.01 13.57 27.15
N ARG A 39 11.50 12.34 27.36
CA ARG A 39 10.67 11.14 27.57
C ARG A 39 9.64 11.30 28.70
N ASP A 40 9.93 12.14 29.69
CA ASP A 40 9.03 12.42 30.82
C ASP A 40 7.76 13.19 30.41
N LYS A 41 7.76 13.83 29.24
CA LYS A 41 6.57 14.51 28.68
C LYS A 41 5.79 13.61 27.72
N TRP A 42 6.23 12.37 27.51
CA TRP A 42 5.50 11.43 26.67
C TRP A 42 4.26 10.98 27.44
N PRO A 43 3.10 10.86 26.78
CA PRO A 43 1.92 10.32 27.43
C PRO A 43 2.17 8.87 27.85
N ASP A 44 1.73 8.49 29.05
CA ASP A 44 1.68 7.10 29.48
C ASP A 44 0.61 6.39 28.64
N PHE A 45 1.03 5.49 27.75
CA PHE A 45 0.10 4.68 26.98
C PHE A 45 -0.35 3.48 27.81
N GLU A 46 -1.60 3.48 28.26
CA GLU A 46 -2.22 2.27 28.78
C GLU A 46 -2.32 1.23 27.66
N LEU A 47 -1.68 0.07 27.88
CA LEU A 47 -1.65 -1.06 26.96
C LEU A 47 -2.98 -1.86 26.92
N SER A 48 -4.12 -1.24 27.25
CA SER A 48 -5.44 -1.88 27.19
C SER A 48 -6.25 -1.33 26.01
N PRO A 49 -5.92 -1.69 24.76
CA PRO A 49 -6.75 -1.33 23.63
C PRO A 49 -8.12 -2.03 23.76
N ASP A 50 -9.20 -1.28 23.54
CA ASP A 50 -10.57 -1.81 23.56
C ASP A 50 -10.74 -2.86 22.46
N GLU A 51 -11.02 -4.10 22.87
CA GLU A 51 -11.20 -5.24 21.97
C GLU A 51 -12.31 -4.99 20.94
N ASN A 52 -13.34 -4.21 21.28
CA ASN A 52 -14.41 -3.86 20.36
C ASN A 52 -13.91 -2.96 19.22
N ILE A 53 -13.00 -2.03 19.52
CA ILE A 53 -12.37 -1.16 18.52
C ILE A 53 -11.52 -2.00 17.58
N ILE A 54 -10.69 -2.91 18.11
CA ILE A 54 -9.86 -3.82 17.32
C ILE A 54 -10.73 -4.67 16.40
N TYR A 55 -11.83 -5.22 16.92
CA TYR A 55 -12.72 -6.08 16.14
C TYR A 55 -13.50 -5.32 15.06
N ALA A 56 -13.96 -4.11 15.36
CA ALA A 56 -14.59 -3.22 14.40
C ALA A 56 -13.63 -2.83 13.26
N GLU A 57 -12.36 -2.57 13.58
CA GLU A 57 -11.34 -2.25 12.58
C GLU A 57 -11.00 -3.46 11.70
N LYS A 58 -10.79 -4.65 12.29
CA LYS A 58 -10.59 -5.90 11.54
C LYS A 58 -11.74 -6.18 10.57
N LYS A 59 -12.99 -5.93 10.97
CA LYS A 59 -14.17 -6.08 10.10
C LYS A 59 -14.16 -5.11 8.91
N LYS A 60 -13.73 -3.86 9.10
CA LYS A 60 -13.61 -2.88 8.01
C LYS A 60 -12.62 -3.33 6.94
N THR A 61 -11.50 -3.92 7.33
CA THR A 61 -10.49 -4.46 6.39
C THR A 61 -11.08 -5.57 5.53
N VAL A 62 -11.83 -6.52 6.13
CA VAL A 62 -12.47 -7.63 5.42
C VAL A 62 -13.52 -7.12 4.42
N VAL A 63 -14.35 -6.16 4.83
CA VAL A 63 -15.38 -5.57 3.95
C VAL A 63 -14.76 -4.76 2.81
N SER A 64 -13.63 -4.07 3.06
CA SER A 64 -12.89 -3.35 2.00
C SER A 64 -12.35 -4.29 0.92
N SER A 65 -11.89 -5.49 1.28
CA SER A 65 -11.44 -6.50 0.31
C SER A 65 -12.57 -7.12 -0.52
N LEU A 66 -13.83 -7.01 -0.08
CA LEU A 66 -15.01 -7.50 -0.81
C LEU A 66 -15.57 -6.46 -1.78
N ASN A 67 -15.23 -5.19 -1.62
CA ASN A 67 -15.53 -4.15 -2.59
C ASN A 67 -14.52 -4.23 -3.74
N LYS A 68 -14.62 -5.28 -4.57
CA LYS A 68 -14.17 -5.19 -5.96
C LYS A 68 -15.03 -4.11 -6.61
N LYS A 69 -14.58 -2.85 -6.54
CA LYS A 69 -14.99 -1.89 -7.54
C LYS A 69 -14.64 -2.54 -8.87
N ASN A 70 -15.61 -2.70 -9.75
CA ASN A 70 -15.37 -2.97 -11.17
C ASN A 70 -14.67 -1.73 -11.73
N ASP A 71 -13.43 -1.49 -11.31
CA ASP A 71 -12.57 -0.51 -11.91
C ASP A 71 -12.19 -1.10 -13.26
N GLU A 72 -12.76 -0.53 -14.31
CA GLU A 72 -12.50 -0.85 -15.71
C GLU A 72 -10.99 -0.92 -16.01
N PHE A 73 -10.20 -0.16 -15.24
CA PHE A 73 -8.74 -0.22 -15.22
C PHE A 73 -8.18 -1.64 -15.02
N TYR A 74 -8.67 -2.40 -14.03
CA TYR A 74 -8.16 -3.75 -13.75
C TYR A 74 -8.62 -4.79 -14.78
N ASN A 75 -9.72 -4.54 -15.49
CA ASN A 75 -10.18 -5.42 -16.58
C ASN A 75 -9.24 -5.38 -17.78
N ASN A 76 -8.49 -4.28 -17.95
CA ASN A 76 -7.53 -4.11 -19.04
C ASN A 76 -6.13 -4.61 -18.69
N ILE A 77 -5.88 -5.01 -17.43
CA ILE A 77 -4.59 -5.55 -17.04
C ILE A 77 -4.50 -7.00 -17.54
N PRO A 78 -3.56 -7.31 -18.45
CA PRO A 78 -3.35 -8.69 -18.86
C PRO A 78 -2.94 -9.55 -17.67
N SER A 79 -3.36 -10.82 -17.66
CA SER A 79 -2.98 -11.74 -16.59
C SER A 79 -1.46 -11.78 -16.41
N TYR A 80 -1.01 -12.06 -15.19
CA TYR A 80 0.42 -12.16 -14.88
C TYR A 80 1.16 -13.08 -15.87
N LYS A 81 0.59 -14.25 -16.19
CA LYS A 81 1.15 -15.17 -17.21
C LYS A 81 1.27 -14.53 -18.60
N LYS A 82 0.31 -13.70 -19.01
CA LYS A 82 0.36 -12.97 -20.28
C LYS A 82 1.47 -11.91 -20.28
N ILE A 83 1.69 -11.21 -19.17
CA ILE A 83 2.79 -10.25 -19.01
C ILE A 83 4.14 -10.96 -19.15
N ILE A 84 4.35 -12.08 -18.45
CA ILE A 84 5.58 -12.86 -18.52
C ILE A 84 5.85 -13.37 -19.95
N ARG A 85 4.83 -13.87 -20.66
CA ARG A 85 5.00 -14.30 -22.06
C ARG A 85 5.37 -13.14 -22.99
N ILE A 86 4.70 -11.99 -22.88
CA ILE A 86 4.98 -10.81 -23.72
C ILE A 86 6.41 -10.32 -23.47
N THR A 87 6.81 -10.19 -22.21
CA THR A 87 8.17 -9.74 -21.84
C THR A 87 9.24 -10.73 -22.30
N GLY A 88 9.00 -12.04 -22.21
CA GLY A 88 9.88 -13.07 -22.77
C GLY A 88 10.07 -12.96 -24.29
N TRP A 89 8.99 -12.66 -25.03
CA TRP A 89 9.06 -12.42 -26.48
C TRP A 89 9.83 -11.15 -26.83
N MET A 90 9.60 -10.05 -26.10
CA MET A 90 10.35 -8.80 -26.28
C MET A 90 11.84 -9.00 -26.05
N TYR A 91 12.20 -9.71 -24.97
CA TYR A 91 13.59 -10.01 -24.65
C TYR A 91 14.24 -10.89 -25.73
N ARG A 92 13.56 -11.95 -26.17
CA ARG A 92 14.05 -12.80 -27.26
C ARG A 92 14.20 -12.04 -28.58
N PHE A 93 13.27 -11.16 -28.91
CA PHE A 93 13.39 -10.32 -30.10
C PHE A 93 14.65 -9.45 -30.02
N TYR A 94 14.87 -8.79 -28.89
CA TYR A 94 16.06 -7.99 -28.63
C TYR A 94 17.37 -8.79 -28.71
N GLU A 95 17.41 -10.00 -28.18
CA GLU A 95 18.60 -10.86 -28.30
C GLU A 95 18.82 -11.32 -29.75
N ASN A 96 17.74 -11.63 -30.49
CA ASN A 96 17.81 -12.03 -31.89
C ASN A 96 18.27 -10.88 -32.81
N THR A 97 18.02 -9.60 -32.47
CA THR A 97 18.54 -8.46 -33.24
C THR A 97 20.04 -8.26 -33.03
N LYS A 98 20.63 -8.77 -31.94
CA LYS A 98 22.06 -8.70 -31.66
C LYS A 98 22.90 -9.81 -32.29
N GLY A 99 22.28 -10.78 -32.95
CA GLY A 99 22.98 -11.83 -33.72
C GLY A 99 23.60 -12.96 -32.88
N PHE A 100 23.46 -12.95 -31.56
CA PHE A 100 23.90 -14.07 -30.72
C PHE A 100 22.84 -15.19 -30.78
N ASN A 101 23.16 -16.29 -31.47
CA ASN A 101 22.38 -17.55 -31.50
C ASN A 101 20.87 -17.34 -31.59
N LYS A 102 20.36 -17.08 -32.80
CA LYS A 102 18.93 -16.84 -33.05
C LYS A 102 18.07 -17.95 -32.45
N LYS A 103 17.26 -17.60 -31.47
CA LYS A 103 16.31 -18.53 -30.84
C LYS A 103 15.01 -18.53 -31.65
N SER A 104 14.59 -19.72 -32.09
CA SER A 104 13.32 -20.02 -32.77
C SER A 104 12.47 -21.00 -31.92
N GLY A 105 11.18 -21.15 -32.24
CA GLY A 105 10.27 -22.04 -31.48
C GLY A 105 9.43 -21.31 -30.44
N GLU A 106 8.72 -22.05 -29.58
CA GLU A 106 7.92 -21.48 -28.49
C GLU A 106 8.80 -21.03 -27.32
N LEU A 107 8.30 -20.12 -26.48
CA LEU A 107 8.91 -19.90 -25.16
C LEU A 107 8.68 -21.16 -24.33
N SER A 108 9.68 -21.60 -23.57
CA SER A 108 9.53 -22.71 -22.63
C SER A 108 8.32 -22.47 -21.73
N GLU A 109 7.46 -23.47 -21.62
CA GLU A 109 6.39 -23.44 -20.62
C GLU A 109 7.04 -23.54 -19.24
N GLU A 110 6.77 -22.56 -18.38
CA GLU A 110 6.92 -22.68 -16.93
C GLU A 110 5.66 -23.31 -16.33
#